data_AF-A0A6P4IR09-F1
#
_entry.id   AF-A0A6P4IR09-F1
#
_cell.length_a   1.000
_cell.length_b   1.000
_cell.length_c   1.000
_cell.angle_alpha   90.00
_cell.angle_beta   90.00
_cell.angle_gamma   90.00
#
_symmetry.space_group_name_H-M   'P 1'
#
loop_
_entity.id
_entity.type
_entity.pdbx_description
1 polymer ?
#
loop_
_entity_poly.entity_id
_entity_poly.type
_entity_poly.pdbx_seq_one_letter_code
_entity_poly.pdbx_strand_id
1 'polypeptide(L)'
;MRFALFGFLALCLLAFVVASPAKDNKKPATNACQKDCGEVYDPVCARAKNSSKEKLITFGSPCVMANYNCQHADDPFEQKAKGECGGGVSVRLS
;
A
#
# COMPACT_ATOMS: atom_id res chain seq x y z
N MET A 1 -59.02 -7.03 0.97
CA MET A 1 -58.36 -5.71 1.14
C MET A 1 -57.39 -5.65 2.32
N ARG A 2 -57.70 -6.23 3.49
CA ARG A 2 -56.79 -6.20 4.67
C ARG A 2 -55.49 -7.00 4.48
N PHE A 3 -55.54 -8.17 3.82
CA PHE A 3 -54.37 -9.00 3.54
C PHE A 3 -53.39 -8.38 2.54
N ALA A 4 -53.89 -7.63 1.55
CA ALA A 4 -53.06 -6.88 0.61
C ALA A 4 -52.30 -5.73 1.31
N LEU A 5 -52.93 -5.06 2.27
CA LEU A 5 -52.31 -4.04 3.11
C LEU A 5 -51.17 -4.61 3.97
N PHE A 6 -51.35 -5.80 4.56
CA PHE A 6 -50.30 -6.46 5.34
C PHE A 6 -49.14 -6.94 4.48
N GLY A 7 -49.41 -7.44 3.27
CA GLY A 7 -48.37 -7.84 2.31
C GLY A 7 -47.54 -6.63 1.83
N PHE A 8 -48.21 -5.51 1.55
CA PHE A 8 -47.53 -4.28 1.13
C PHE A 8 -46.68 -3.68 2.26
N LEU A 9 -47.18 -3.72 3.51
CA LEU A 9 -46.45 -3.23 4.68
C LEU A 9 -45.22 -4.10 4.97
N ALA A 10 -45.32 -5.43 4.83
CA ALA A 10 -44.18 -6.34 4.98
C ALA A 10 -43.12 -6.11 3.89
N LEU A 11 -43.53 -5.86 2.65
CA LEU A 11 -42.63 -5.53 1.54
C LEU A 11 -41.88 -4.21 1.78
N CYS A 12 -42.58 -3.18 2.29
CA CYS A 12 -41.95 -1.91 2.64
C CYS A 12 -40.92 -2.07 3.76
N LEU A 13 -41.21 -2.86 4.79
CA LEU A 13 -40.28 -3.10 5.90
C LEU A 13 -38.99 -3.80 5.44
N LEU A 14 -39.08 -4.75 4.50
CA LEU A 14 -37.90 -5.40 3.91
C LEU A 14 -37.01 -4.42 3.13
N ALA A 15 -37.59 -3.43 2.44
CA ALA A 15 -36.83 -2.42 1.70
C ALA A 15 -35.97 -1.52 2.61
N PHE A 16 -36.38 -1.29 3.86
CA PHE A 16 -35.59 -0.50 4.82
C PHE A 16 -34.37 -1.27 5.38
N VAL A 17 -34.40 -2.60 5.42
CA VAL A 17 -33.27 -3.40 5.95
C VAL A 17 -32.10 -3.45 4.97
N VAL A 18 -32.36 -3.38 3.66
CA VAL A 18 -31.33 -3.40 2.61
C VAL A 18 -30.71 -2.03 2.34
N ALA A 19 -31.30 -0.95 2.86
CA ALA A 19 -30.74 0.40 2.83
C ALA A 19 -29.83 0.67 4.05
N SER A 20 -28.98 -0.30 4.39
CA SER A 20 -27.85 -0.01 5.27
C SER A 20 -26.83 0.80 4.45
N PRO A 21 -26.35 1.97 4.93
CA PRO A 21 -25.28 2.66 4.24
C PRO A 21 -24.09 1.70 4.18
N ALA A 22 -23.70 1.29 2.98
CA ALA A 22 -22.40 0.68 2.78
C ALA A 22 -21.41 1.64 3.43
N LYS A 23 -20.75 1.17 4.49
CA LYS A 23 -19.69 1.90 5.16
C LYS A 23 -18.75 2.32 4.04
N ASP A 24 -18.80 3.60 3.69
CA ASP A 24 -17.98 4.22 2.68
C ASP A 24 -16.57 4.08 3.25
N ASN A 25 -15.92 2.94 2.97
CA ASN A 25 -14.50 2.80 3.06
C ASN A 25 -13.94 3.64 1.92
N LYS A 26 -14.15 4.96 2.01
CA LYS A 26 -13.20 5.91 1.47
C LYS A 26 -11.93 5.69 2.29
N LYS A 27 -11.22 4.60 1.99
CA LYS A 27 -9.77 4.68 1.93
C LYS A 27 -9.53 5.97 1.17
N PRO A 28 -8.90 6.99 1.76
CA PRO A 28 -8.50 8.14 0.98
C PRO A 28 -7.84 7.60 -0.27
N ALA A 29 -8.29 8.09 -1.43
CA ALA A 29 -7.73 7.72 -2.71
C ALA A 29 -6.25 8.12 -2.72
N THR A 30 -5.41 7.24 -2.21
CA THR A 30 -3.95 7.34 -2.29
C THR A 30 -3.42 5.93 -2.58
N ASN A 31 -3.92 5.32 -3.66
CA ASN A 31 -3.20 4.26 -4.37
C ASN A 31 -1.98 4.83 -5.15
N ALA A 32 -1.50 6.01 -4.76
CA ALA A 32 -0.33 6.63 -5.35
C ALA A 32 0.83 6.43 -4.39
N CYS A 33 1.83 5.67 -4.81
CA CYS A 33 3.10 5.60 -4.11
C CYS A 33 3.71 7.00 -3.97
N GLN A 34 4.41 7.22 -2.86
CA GLN A 34 5.02 8.51 -2.52
C GLN A 34 5.99 8.96 -3.62
N LYS A 35 5.64 9.97 -4.42
CA LYS A 35 6.48 10.39 -5.55
C LYS A 35 7.66 11.27 -5.17
N ASP A 36 7.61 11.91 -4.00
CA ASP A 36 8.62 12.85 -3.56
C ASP A 36 9.15 12.47 -2.17
N CYS A 37 10.45 12.21 -2.10
CA CYS A 37 11.16 11.84 -0.88
C CYS A 37 12.12 12.95 -0.40
N GLY A 38 12.09 14.12 -1.04
CA GLY A 38 13.01 15.22 -0.77
C GLY A 38 14.47 14.87 -1.10
N GLU A 39 15.36 15.81 -0.78
CA GLU A 39 16.80 15.74 -1.10
C GLU A 39 17.66 15.23 0.08
N VAL A 40 17.03 14.75 1.16
CA VAL A 40 17.75 14.29 2.35
C VAL A 40 18.38 12.92 2.08
N TYR A 41 19.71 12.88 2.10
CA TYR A 41 20.48 11.65 1.97
C TYR A 41 20.66 10.96 3.33
N ASP A 42 19.88 9.90 3.58
CA ASP A 42 20.00 8.99 4.73
C ASP A 42 20.08 7.55 4.22
N PRO A 43 21.24 7.13 3.68
CA PRO A 43 21.32 5.91 2.89
C PRO A 43 20.97 4.65 3.68
N VAL A 44 20.34 3.70 2.99
CA VAL A 44 19.92 2.43 3.53
C VAL A 44 20.39 1.30 2.63
N CYS A 45 21.14 0.36 3.20
CA CYS A 45 21.53 -0.85 2.51
C CYS A 45 20.39 -1.85 2.63
N ALA A 46 19.84 -2.26 1.49
CA ALA A 46 18.69 -3.15 1.43
C ALA A 46 19.02 -4.40 0.61
N ARG A 47 18.35 -5.50 0.97
CA ARG A 47 18.45 -6.78 0.28
C ARG A 47 17.09 -7.18 -0.29
N ALA A 48 17.08 -7.82 -1.46
CA ALA A 48 15.85 -8.35 -2.04
C ALA A 48 15.24 -9.42 -1.13
N LYS A 49 13.95 -9.31 -0.82
CA LYS A 49 13.25 -10.20 0.11
C LYS A 49 12.94 -11.57 -0.49
N ASN A 50 12.60 -11.59 -1.78
CA ASN A 50 12.07 -12.77 -2.47
C ASN A 50 13.12 -13.48 -3.34
N SER A 51 14.39 -13.06 -3.28
CA SER A 51 15.48 -13.61 -4.11
C SER A 51 16.30 -14.64 -3.34
N SER A 52 16.54 -15.80 -3.94
CA SER A 52 17.46 -16.81 -3.39
C SER A 52 18.93 -16.39 -3.44
N LYS A 53 19.27 -15.39 -4.28
CA LYS A 53 20.60 -14.77 -4.33
C LYS A 53 20.59 -13.46 -3.55
N GLU A 54 21.67 -13.18 -2.84
CA GLU A 54 21.86 -11.90 -2.17
C GLU A 54 22.01 -10.77 -3.22
N LYS A 55 20.91 -10.05 -3.46
CA LYS A 55 20.88 -8.85 -4.29
C LYS A 55 20.83 -7.65 -3.35
N LEU A 56 21.91 -6.89 -3.30
CA LEU A 56 22.03 -5.69 -2.48
C LEU A 56 21.84 -4.44 -3.34
N ILE A 57 21.21 -3.43 -2.76
CA ILE A 57 21.08 -2.10 -3.33
C ILE A 57 21.14 -1.08 -2.19
N THR A 58 21.74 0.07 -2.46
CA THR A 58 21.65 1.22 -1.57
C THR A 58 20.46 2.07 -2.00
N PHE A 59 19.56 2.38 -1.09
CA PHE A 59 18.55 3.43 -1.27
C PHE A 59 19.03 4.72 -0.62
N GLY A 60 18.83 5.88 -1.26
CA GLY A 60 19.29 7.16 -0.76
C GLY A 60 18.56 7.65 0.49
N SER A 61 17.36 7.11 0.76
CA SER A 61 16.64 7.29 2.01
C SER A 61 15.66 6.15 2.30
N PRO A 62 15.18 6.00 3.55
CA PRO A 62 14.09 5.06 3.85
C PRO A 62 12.82 5.35 3.05
N CYS A 63 12.57 6.62 2.72
CA CYS A 63 11.43 7.01 1.89
C CYS A 63 11.55 6.43 0.48
N VAL A 64 12.73 6.53 -0.14
CA VAL A 64 12.96 6.00 -1.50
C VAL A 64 12.77 4.49 -1.53
N MET A 65 13.26 3.76 -0.51
CA MET A 65 13.02 2.32 -0.37
C MET A 65 11.52 2.00 -0.25
N ALA A 66 10.79 2.75 0.58
CA ALA A 66 9.35 2.55 0.77
C ALA A 66 8.57 2.85 -0.53
N ASN A 67 8.94 3.90 -1.26
CA ASN A 67 8.37 4.24 -2.55
C ASN A 67 8.63 3.14 -3.59
N TYR A 68 9.88 2.66 -3.68
CA TYR A 68 10.24 1.55 -4.55
C TYR A 68 9.41 0.31 -4.24
N ASN A 69 9.31 -0.09 -2.97
CA ASN A 69 8.53 -1.26 -2.55
C ASN A 69 7.03 -1.09 -2.83
N CYS A 70 6.52 0.13 -2.77
CA CYS A 70 5.15 0.43 -3.15
C CYS A 70 4.92 0.23 -4.66
N GLN A 71 5.87 0.68 -5.50
CA GLN A 71 5.81 0.55 -6.96
C GLN A 71 6.09 -0.88 -7.45
N HIS A 72 6.90 -1.63 -6.70
CA HIS A 72 7.40 -2.97 -7.05
C HIS A 72 7.04 -3.96 -5.95
N ALA A 73 5.74 -4.20 -5.75
CA ALA A 73 5.23 -5.07 -4.70
C ALA A 73 5.63 -6.56 -4.87
N ASP A 74 6.00 -6.96 -6.08
CA ASP A 74 6.43 -8.31 -6.47
C ASP A 74 7.92 -8.60 -6.17
N ASP A 75 8.79 -7.58 -6.23
CA ASP A 75 10.23 -7.67 -5.89
C ASP A 75 10.64 -6.62 -4.83
N PRO A 76 10.11 -6.73 -3.59
CA PRO A 76 10.41 -5.77 -2.53
C PRO A 76 11.79 -5.99 -1.93
N PHE A 77 12.35 -4.90 -1.41
CA PHE A 77 13.58 -4.89 -0.63
C PHE A 77 13.29 -4.70 0.85
N GLU A 78 14.12 -5.31 1.69
CA GLU A 78 14.11 -5.08 3.14
C GLU A 78 15.45 -4.50 3.58
N GLN A 79 15.43 -3.64 4.60
CA GLN A 79 16.62 -3.04 5.16
C GLN A 79 17.52 -4.12 5.78
N LYS A 80 18.76 -4.18 5.34
CA LYS A 80 19.82 -5.03 5.90
C LYS A 80 20.68 -4.25 6.91
N ALA A 81 21.02 -2.99 6.58
CA ALA A 81 21.83 -2.14 7.45
C ALA A 81 21.52 -0.64 7.20
N LYS A 82 21.90 0.21 8.15
CA LYS A 82 21.95 1.66 7.94
C LYS A 82 23.23 2.02 7.20
N GLY A 83 23.17 3.00 6.29
CA GLY A 83 24.29 3.39 5.42
C GLY A 83 24.24 2.73 4.05
N GLU A 84 25.20 3.05 3.20
CA GLU A 84 25.35 2.44 1.88
C GLU A 84 25.81 0.97 2.00
N CYS A 85 25.42 0.10 1.06
CA CYS A 85 26.07 -1.21 1.01
C CYS A 85 27.51 -1.08 0.47
N GLY A 86 28.44 -1.85 1.04
CA GLY A 86 29.79 -1.96 0.50
C GLY A 86 29.86 -2.70 -0.84
N GLY A 87 31.01 -2.64 -1.52
CA GLY A 87 31.30 -3.44 -2.70
C GLY A 87 30.83 -2.86 -4.04
N GLY A 88 30.51 -1.57 -4.10
CA GLY A 88 30.15 -0.89 -5.37
C GLY A 88 28.78 -1.25 -5.90
N VAL A 89 27.81 -1.51 -5.01
CA VAL A 89 26.42 -1.77 -5.40
C VAL A 89 25.78 -0.51 -6.01
N SER A 90 24.69 -0.69 -6.76
CA SER A 90 23.92 0.44 -7.25
C SER A 90 23.28 1.25 -6.13
N VAL A 91 23.20 2.56 -6.34
CA VAL A 91 22.54 3.52 -5.45
C VAL A 91 21.29 4.04 -6.15
N ARG A 92 20.15 4.05 -5.45
CA ARG A 92 18.89 4.57 -5.94
C ARG A 92 18.42 5.74 -5.09
N LEU A 93 18.34 6.92 -5.70
CA LEU A 93 18.01 8.19 -5.03
C LEU A 93 16.54 8.59 -5.16
N SER A 94 15.74 7.94 -6.02
CA SER A 94 14.30 8.20 -6.22
C SER A 94 13.48 6.97 -6.62
#